data_AF-A0A0E9MVI8-F1
#
_entry.id   AF-A0A0E9MVI8-F1
#
_cell.length_a   1.000
_cell.length_b   1.000
_cell.length_c   1.000
_cell.angle_alpha   90.00
_cell.angle_beta   90.00
_cell.angle_gamma   90.00
#
_symmetry.space_group_name_H-M   'P 1'
#
loop_
_entity.id
_entity.type
_entity.pdbx_description
1 polymer ?
#
loop_
_entity_poly.entity_id
_entity_poly.type
_entity_poly.pdbx_seq_one_letter_code
_entity_poly.pdbx_strand_id
1 'polypeptide(L)'
;MIEFSKASDRQFEISRYFTTTSSAGDDGKTYRKDTTELDTDIYPRIDIDKIQIWLTQLNTNKENFTVSFIKPKLATPTRKEILSAAKRNDQIWKLTGEGEDYFDRDDKAEARKAIKEMKKYAGLDSFLIFKRPTIEYDMVVIDSYNGLRILTIQSTDTTEYRCQFYEPLGQPITRYAKRNYMAGSSVFNLEANTAALAFLPKNSMTSEVLSLDNIKEQYIKWYLDRF
;
A
#
# COMPACT_ATOMS: atom_id res chain seq x y z
N MET A 1 -3.31 7.09 12.62
CA MET A 1 -3.28 6.15 13.76
C MET A 1 -4.66 5.52 13.89
N ILE A 2 -4.78 4.20 13.76
CA ILE A 2 -6.04 3.48 14.04
C ILE A 2 -5.86 2.83 15.40
N GLU A 3 -6.77 3.09 16.33
CA GLU A 3 -6.79 2.43 17.63
C GLU A 3 -7.92 1.40 17.64
N PHE A 4 -7.61 0.17 18.05
CA PHE A 4 -8.59 -0.89 18.26
C PHE A 4 -8.64 -1.22 19.75
N SER A 5 -9.82 -1.15 20.36
CA SER A 5 -10.04 -1.57 21.75
C SER A 5 -10.88 -2.84 21.79
N LYS A 6 -10.54 -3.77 22.68
CA LYS A 6 -11.32 -4.99 22.91
C LYS A 6 -12.59 -4.64 23.69
N ALA A 7 -13.74 -4.82 23.07
CA ALA A 7 -15.04 -4.68 23.69
C ALA A 7 -15.33 -5.87 24.65
N SER A 8 -16.27 -5.65 25.56
CA SER A 8 -16.68 -6.62 26.59
C SER A 8 -17.25 -7.92 26.02
N ASP A 9 -17.69 -7.90 24.76
CA ASP A 9 -18.27 -9.04 24.03
C ASP A 9 -17.24 -9.81 23.17
N ARG A 10 -15.93 -9.60 23.40
CA ARG A 10 -14.82 -10.19 22.62
C ARG A 10 -14.66 -9.65 21.20
N GLN A 11 -15.36 -8.57 20.82
CA GLN A 11 -15.12 -7.88 19.56
C GLN A 11 -14.03 -6.82 19.71
N PHE A 12 -13.43 -6.38 18.60
CA PHE A 12 -12.57 -5.20 18.58
C PHE A 12 -13.34 -4.04 17.93
N GLU A 13 -13.28 -2.86 18.54
CA GLU A 13 -13.88 -1.62 18.04
C GLU A 13 -12.77 -0.67 17.59
N ILE A 14 -12.94 0.02 16.46
CA ILE A 14 -12.03 1.09 16.05
C ILE A 14 -12.30 2.32 16.92
N SER A 15 -11.68 2.46 18.09
CA SER A 15 -11.95 3.57 18.99
C SER A 15 -11.57 4.93 18.39
N ARG A 16 -10.55 4.99 17.51
CA ARG A 16 -10.12 6.21 16.79
C ARG A 16 -9.43 5.87 15.47
N TYR A 17 -9.67 6.65 14.41
CA TYR A 17 -8.88 6.60 13.17
C TYR A 17 -8.35 8.00 12.83
N PHE A 18 -7.04 8.14 12.66
CA PHE A 18 -6.40 9.35 12.16
C PHE A 18 -5.83 9.08 10.77
N THR A 19 -6.37 9.74 9.75
CA THR A 19 -5.72 9.96 8.45
C THR A 19 -4.96 11.28 8.47
N THR A 20 -3.73 11.26 8.00
CA THR A 20 -3.02 12.46 7.55
C THR A 20 -2.78 12.30 6.06
N THR A 21 -3.66 12.85 5.24
CA THR A 21 -3.39 13.09 3.82
C THR A 21 -2.80 14.50 3.72
N SER A 22 -1.51 14.58 3.38
CA SER A 22 -0.95 15.79 2.78
C SER A 22 -0.75 15.48 1.31
N SER A 23 -1.74 15.79 0.48
CA SER A 23 -1.51 15.91 -0.96
C SER A 23 -1.95 17.31 -1.37
N ALA A 24 -1.03 18.03 -2.01
CA ALA A 24 -1.43 19.15 -2.83
C ALA A 24 -2.28 18.57 -3.97
N GLY A 25 -3.45 19.14 -4.23
CA GLY A 25 -4.18 18.86 -5.46
C GLY A 25 -3.32 19.16 -6.69
N ASP A 26 -3.79 18.76 -7.88
CA ASP A 26 -3.09 18.99 -9.15
C ASP A 26 -2.76 20.48 -9.42
N ASP A 27 -3.31 21.40 -8.62
CA ASP A 27 -3.12 22.86 -8.67
C ASP A 27 -2.05 23.40 -7.69
N GLY A 28 -1.44 22.55 -6.86
CA GLY A 28 -0.47 22.97 -5.84
C GLY A 28 -1.08 23.78 -4.69
N LYS A 29 -2.41 23.94 -4.62
CA LYS A 29 -3.09 24.92 -3.75
C LYS A 29 -4.30 24.37 -3.00
N THR A 30 -4.92 23.30 -3.49
CA THR A 30 -6.03 22.64 -2.82
C THR A 30 -5.48 21.62 -1.82
N TYR A 31 -5.61 21.94 -0.53
CA TYR A 31 -5.26 21.04 0.57
C TYR A 31 -6.51 20.25 1.00
N ARG A 32 -6.49 18.94 0.78
CA ARG A 32 -7.56 18.07 1.27
C ARG A 32 -7.21 17.57 2.67
N LYS A 33 -7.94 18.05 3.68
CA LYS A 33 -7.82 17.60 5.07
C LYS A 33 -8.99 16.68 5.39
N ASP A 34 -8.78 15.37 5.28
CA ASP A 34 -9.76 14.37 5.70
C ASP A 34 -9.55 14.06 7.19
N THR A 35 -10.20 14.84 8.05
CA THR A 35 -10.41 14.48 9.47
C THR A 35 -11.84 13.96 9.59
N THR A 36 -12.00 12.67 9.81
CA THR A 36 -13.29 12.09 10.18
C THR A 36 -13.11 11.43 11.53
N GLU A 37 -13.57 12.11 12.58
CA GLU A 37 -13.90 11.42 13.82
C GLU A 37 -15.13 10.57 13.51
N LEU A 38 -15.01 9.25 13.67
CA LEU A 38 -16.18 8.38 13.63
C LEU A 38 -17.01 8.72 14.85
N ASP A 39 -18.28 9.06 14.63
CA ASP A 39 -19.25 9.20 15.71
C ASP A 39 -19.22 7.90 16.53
N THR A 40 -19.16 8.02 17.86
CA THR A 40 -18.91 6.90 18.78
C THR A 40 -19.96 5.79 18.69
N ASP A 41 -21.06 6.05 17.99
CA ASP A 41 -22.21 5.16 17.85
C ASP A 41 -22.14 4.30 16.58
N ILE A 42 -21.14 4.49 15.70
CA ILE A 42 -20.95 3.71 14.46
C ILE A 42 -19.50 3.19 14.37
N TYR A 43 -19.06 2.46 15.39
CA TYR A 43 -17.84 1.67 15.26
C TYR A 43 -18.13 0.40 14.45
N PRO A 44 -17.50 0.21 13.27
CA PRO A 44 -17.60 -1.07 12.59
C PRO A 44 -16.99 -2.13 13.51
N ARG A 45 -17.85 -3.03 14.00
CA ARG A 45 -17.45 -4.18 14.81
C ARG A 45 -16.57 -5.09 13.96
N ILE A 46 -15.37 -5.38 14.46
CA ILE A 46 -14.43 -6.26 13.79
C ILE A 46 -14.41 -7.58 14.52
N ASP A 47 -14.67 -8.63 13.76
CA ASP A 47 -14.54 -10.00 14.24
C ASP A 47 -13.10 -10.27 14.69
N ILE A 48 -12.96 -10.81 15.91
CA ILE A 48 -11.67 -11.18 16.50
C ILE A 48 -10.89 -12.12 15.60
N ASP A 49 -11.56 -13.00 14.87
CA ASP A 49 -10.91 -13.98 13.99
C ASP A 49 -10.15 -13.28 12.86
N LYS A 50 -10.67 -12.15 12.35
CA LYS A 50 -9.96 -11.36 11.32
C LYS A 50 -8.66 -10.76 11.85
N ILE A 51 -8.69 -10.26 13.10
CA ILE A 51 -7.51 -9.72 13.76
C ILE A 51 -6.50 -10.84 14.06
N GLN A 52 -6.97 -12.02 14.51
CA GLN A 52 -6.09 -13.17 14.79
C GLN A 52 -5.43 -13.71 13.52
N ILE A 53 -6.17 -13.85 12.42
CA ILE A 53 -5.61 -14.25 11.11
C ILE A 53 -4.51 -13.28 10.71
N TRP A 54 -4.77 -11.98 10.82
CA TRP A 54 -3.79 -10.96 10.47
C TRP A 54 -2.54 -10.99 11.35
N LEU A 55 -2.71 -11.07 12.68
CA LEU A 55 -1.58 -11.21 13.61
C LEU A 55 -0.76 -12.48 13.34
N THR A 56 -1.40 -13.56 12.93
CA THR A 56 -0.69 -14.79 12.51
C THR A 56 0.19 -14.52 11.28
N GLN A 57 -0.34 -13.81 10.28
CA GLN A 57 0.46 -13.44 9.10
C GLN A 57 1.62 -12.48 9.45
N LEU A 58 1.39 -11.52 10.36
CA LEU A 58 2.42 -10.58 10.85
C LEU A 58 3.56 -11.24 11.65
N ASN A 59 3.43 -12.52 12.03
CA ASN A 59 4.47 -13.26 12.73
C ASN A 59 5.15 -14.32 11.84
N THR A 60 4.97 -14.24 10.51
CA THR A 60 5.58 -15.18 9.56
C THR A 60 6.14 -14.47 8.34
N ASN A 61 7.33 -14.86 7.91
CA ASN A 61 7.89 -14.46 6.62
C ASN A 61 7.40 -15.42 5.53
N LYS A 62 7.01 -14.88 4.37
CA LYS A 62 6.57 -15.65 3.20
C LYS A 62 7.11 -15.04 1.92
N GLU A 63 7.59 -15.90 1.02
CA GLU A 63 8.01 -15.49 -0.32
C GLU A 63 6.80 -15.35 -1.26
N ASN A 64 5.94 -14.37 -0.97
CA ASN A 64 4.70 -14.16 -1.73
C ASN A 64 4.71 -12.88 -2.59
N PHE A 65 5.87 -12.23 -2.75
CA PHE A 65 6.08 -11.18 -3.74
C PHE A 65 6.46 -11.79 -5.10
N THR A 66 5.59 -12.66 -5.61
CA THR A 66 5.84 -13.48 -6.80
C THR A 66 4.69 -13.36 -7.79
N VAL A 67 4.96 -13.64 -9.06
CA VAL A 67 3.92 -13.64 -10.11
C VAL A 67 2.79 -14.60 -9.77
N SER A 68 3.10 -15.80 -9.27
CA SER A 68 2.11 -16.83 -8.93
C SER A 68 1.17 -16.38 -7.81
N PHE A 69 1.66 -15.61 -6.83
CA PHE A 69 0.82 -15.09 -5.76
C PHE A 69 0.00 -13.87 -6.19
N ILE A 70 0.63 -12.93 -6.89
CA ILE A 70 0.07 -11.60 -7.16
C ILE A 70 -0.87 -11.63 -8.37
N LYS A 71 -0.44 -12.21 -9.50
CA LYS A 71 -1.17 -12.15 -10.77
C LYS A 71 -2.63 -12.63 -10.68
N PRO A 72 -2.96 -13.73 -9.97
CA PRO A 72 -4.35 -14.18 -9.84
C PRO A 72 -5.27 -13.20 -9.10
N LYS A 73 -4.70 -12.28 -8.30
CA LYS A 73 -5.43 -11.31 -7.49
C LYS A 73 -5.52 -9.93 -8.15
N LEU A 74 -4.82 -9.73 -9.27
CA LEU A 74 -4.83 -8.47 -10.00
C LEU A 74 -5.94 -8.46 -11.04
N ALA A 75 -6.79 -7.43 -10.99
CA ALA A 75 -7.69 -7.13 -12.09
C ALA A 75 -6.89 -6.73 -13.34
N THR A 76 -7.34 -7.12 -14.53
CA THR A 76 -6.70 -6.70 -15.80
C THR A 76 -6.74 -5.18 -15.93
N PRO A 77 -5.61 -4.51 -16.27
CA PRO A 77 -5.57 -3.07 -16.49
C PRO A 77 -6.53 -2.64 -17.60
N THR A 78 -7.37 -1.66 -17.33
CA THR A 78 -8.23 -1.06 -18.34
C THR A 78 -7.44 -0.07 -19.19
N ARG A 79 -7.92 0.17 -20.42
CA ARG A 79 -7.33 1.22 -21.27
C ARG A 79 -7.41 2.59 -20.59
N LYS A 80 -8.49 2.85 -19.85
CA LYS A 80 -8.67 4.11 -19.12
C LYS A 80 -7.60 4.29 -18.05
N GLU A 81 -7.35 3.27 -17.22
CA GLU A 81 -6.30 3.32 -16.19
C GLU A 81 -4.92 3.57 -16.79
N ILE A 82 -4.58 2.88 -17.89
CA ILE A 82 -3.29 3.04 -18.57
C ILE A 82 -3.11 4.47 -19.11
N LEU A 83 -4.11 4.99 -19.82
CA LEU A 83 -4.06 6.35 -20.36
C LEU A 83 -4.00 7.42 -19.26
N SER A 84 -4.73 7.22 -18.17
CA SER A 84 -4.69 8.11 -17.01
C SER A 84 -3.34 8.09 -16.30
N ALA A 85 -2.64 6.95 -16.27
CA ALA A 85 -1.29 6.87 -15.73
C ALA A 85 -0.28 7.58 -16.64
N ALA A 86 -0.31 7.32 -17.95
CA ALA A 86 0.56 7.98 -18.91
C ALA A 86 0.42 9.51 -18.88
N LYS A 87 -0.81 10.03 -18.90
CA LYS A 87 -1.05 11.48 -18.79
C LYS A 87 -0.47 12.09 -17.51
N ARG A 88 -0.54 11.37 -16.38
CA ARG A 88 0.05 11.84 -15.11
C ARG A 88 1.59 11.86 -15.19
N ASN A 89 2.20 10.84 -15.80
CA ASN A 89 3.65 10.83 -16.02
C ASN A 89 4.08 11.96 -16.97
N ASP A 90 3.36 12.19 -18.07
CA ASP A 90 3.63 13.31 -19.01
C ASP A 90 3.59 14.67 -18.29
N GLN A 91 2.62 14.87 -17.40
CA GLN A 91 2.52 16.09 -16.60
C GLN A 91 3.72 16.27 -15.67
N ILE A 92 4.20 15.20 -15.05
CA ILE A 92 5.40 15.23 -14.19
C ILE A 92 6.64 15.55 -15.04
N TRP A 93 6.79 14.93 -16.22
CA TRP A 93 7.94 15.15 -17.09
C TRP A 93 7.96 16.55 -17.73
N LYS A 94 6.78 17.11 -18.03
CA LYS A 94 6.66 18.52 -18.46
C LYS A 94 7.09 19.49 -17.36
N LEU A 95 6.93 19.13 -16.09
CA LEU A 95 7.44 19.92 -14.97
C LEU A 95 8.97 19.78 -14.79
N THR A 96 9.55 18.64 -15.15
CA THR A 96 11.01 18.41 -15.06
C THR A 96 11.79 18.83 -16.31
N GLY A 97 11.09 19.17 -17.40
CA GLY A 97 11.72 19.61 -18.66
C GLY A 97 12.23 18.47 -19.54
N GLU A 98 11.84 17.23 -19.26
CA GLU A 98 12.37 16.00 -19.88
C GLU A 98 11.35 15.24 -20.75
N GLY A 99 10.13 15.78 -20.95
CA GLY A 99 9.02 15.00 -21.52
C GLY A 99 8.79 15.13 -23.02
N GLU A 100 8.74 13.99 -23.72
CA GLU A 100 7.96 13.77 -24.95
C GLU A 100 6.53 13.30 -24.55
N ASP A 101 5.51 13.61 -25.36
CA ASP A 101 4.14 13.15 -25.10
C ASP A 101 4.04 11.63 -25.36
N TYR A 102 3.85 10.79 -24.32
CA TYR A 102 3.83 9.30 -24.44
C TYR A 102 2.90 8.76 -25.52
N PHE A 103 1.86 9.52 -25.84
CA PHE A 103 0.87 9.20 -26.86
C PHE A 103 0.65 10.37 -27.81
N ASP A 104 1.73 11.01 -28.28
CA ASP A 104 1.58 11.95 -29.37
C ASP A 104 1.06 11.26 -30.65
N ARG A 105 0.34 12.02 -31.47
CA ARG A 105 -0.70 11.52 -32.39
C ARG A 105 -0.22 10.59 -33.51
N ASP A 106 1.09 10.44 -33.70
CA ASP A 106 1.69 9.70 -34.81
C ASP A 106 1.99 8.23 -34.48
N ASP A 107 2.09 7.83 -33.20
CA ASP A 107 2.52 6.47 -32.80
C ASP A 107 1.40 5.52 -32.34
N LYS A 108 0.28 5.55 -33.07
CA LYS A 108 -0.92 4.75 -32.73
C LYS A 108 -0.66 3.24 -32.70
N ALA A 109 0.32 2.74 -33.43
CA ALA A 109 0.62 1.31 -33.48
C ALA A 109 1.39 0.84 -32.24
N GLU A 110 2.44 1.58 -31.87
CA GLU A 110 3.27 1.31 -30.70
C GLU A 110 2.47 1.48 -29.41
N ALA A 111 1.68 2.56 -29.31
CA ALA A 111 0.75 2.77 -28.20
C ALA A 111 -0.23 1.61 -28.01
N ARG A 112 -0.79 1.09 -29.11
CA ARG A 112 -1.70 -0.08 -29.07
C ARG A 112 -0.97 -1.34 -28.62
N LYS A 113 0.28 -1.52 -29.03
CA LYS A 113 1.12 -2.65 -28.62
C LYS A 113 1.41 -2.57 -27.12
N ALA A 114 1.87 -1.44 -26.61
CA ALA A 114 2.10 -1.21 -25.18
C ALA A 114 0.85 -1.51 -24.34
N ILE A 115 -0.30 -0.96 -24.72
CA ILE A 115 -1.58 -1.22 -24.03
C ILE A 115 -1.92 -2.71 -24.02
N LYS A 116 -1.68 -3.43 -25.14
CA LYS A 116 -1.95 -4.87 -25.24
C LYS A 116 -1.01 -5.68 -24.35
N GLU A 117 0.25 -5.29 -24.24
CA GLU A 117 1.26 -5.94 -23.40
C GLU A 117 1.01 -5.69 -21.91
N MET A 118 0.71 -4.45 -21.52
CA MET A 118 0.31 -4.10 -20.15
C MET A 118 -0.92 -4.90 -19.69
N LYS A 119 -1.93 -5.04 -20.55
CA LYS A 119 -3.11 -5.88 -20.27
C LYS A 119 -2.79 -7.35 -20.03
N LYS A 120 -1.67 -7.84 -20.54
CA LYS A 120 -1.21 -9.23 -20.36
C LYS A 120 -0.22 -9.37 -19.21
N TYR A 121 0.12 -8.27 -18.52
CA TYR A 121 1.16 -8.24 -17.50
C TYR A 121 2.53 -8.68 -18.03
N ALA A 122 2.90 -8.22 -19.23
CA ALA A 122 4.23 -8.46 -19.79
C ALA A 122 5.33 -7.83 -18.91
N GLY A 123 6.35 -8.62 -18.55
CA GLY A 123 7.43 -8.15 -17.67
C GLY A 123 7.04 -7.99 -16.19
N LEU A 124 5.89 -8.54 -15.76
CA LEU A 124 5.46 -8.47 -14.35
C LEU A 124 6.47 -9.11 -13.39
N ASP A 125 7.14 -10.20 -13.79
CA ASP A 125 8.22 -10.81 -13.02
C ASP A 125 9.38 -9.84 -12.77
N SER A 126 9.83 -9.16 -13.82
CA SER A 126 10.89 -8.17 -13.78
C SER A 126 10.51 -6.96 -12.92
N PHE A 127 9.26 -6.49 -13.05
CA PHE A 127 8.69 -5.46 -12.18
C PHE A 127 8.74 -5.88 -10.72
N LEU A 128 8.28 -7.10 -10.40
CA LEU A 128 8.23 -7.58 -9.03
C LEU A 128 9.62 -7.78 -8.44
N ILE A 129 10.60 -8.23 -9.22
CA ILE A 129 11.99 -8.31 -8.77
C ILE A 129 12.52 -6.91 -8.47
N PHE A 130 12.29 -5.95 -9.38
CA PHE A 130 12.75 -4.57 -9.22
C PHE A 130 12.13 -3.84 -8.02
N LYS A 131 10.85 -4.11 -7.74
CA LYS A 131 10.10 -3.50 -6.63
C LYS A 131 10.10 -4.34 -5.36
N ARG A 132 10.79 -5.49 -5.31
CA ARG A 132 10.80 -6.34 -4.12
C ARG A 132 11.46 -5.58 -2.97
N PRO A 133 10.77 -5.36 -1.85
CA PRO A 133 11.39 -4.79 -0.66
C PRO A 133 12.51 -5.69 -0.13
N THR A 134 13.59 -5.08 0.37
CA THR A 134 14.72 -5.81 0.96
C THR A 134 14.56 -5.92 2.48
N ILE A 135 14.91 -7.09 3.03
CA ILE A 135 14.98 -7.33 4.48
C ILE A 135 16.43 -7.32 4.99
N GLU A 136 17.41 -7.19 4.11
CA GLU A 136 18.84 -7.28 4.43
C GLU A 136 19.43 -5.93 4.86
N TYR A 137 18.75 -4.82 4.56
CA TYR A 137 19.18 -3.48 4.91
C TYR A 137 18.12 -2.81 5.78
N ASP A 138 18.45 -2.57 7.05
CA ASP A 138 17.66 -1.71 7.92
C ASP A 138 17.93 -0.24 7.56
N MET A 139 17.19 0.29 6.58
CA MET A 139 17.19 1.73 6.35
C MET A 139 16.26 2.39 7.39
N VAL A 140 16.85 2.93 8.46
CA VAL A 140 16.12 3.74 9.44
C VAL A 140 15.92 5.15 8.86
N VAL A 141 14.83 5.33 8.11
CA VAL A 141 14.34 6.67 7.74
C VAL A 141 13.42 7.16 8.85
N ILE A 142 13.90 8.11 9.67
CA ILE A 142 13.05 8.83 10.61
C ILE A 142 12.50 10.04 9.88
N ASP A 143 11.34 9.87 9.26
CA ASP A 143 10.51 10.97 8.79
C ASP A 143 9.12 10.83 9.41
N SER A 144 8.48 11.95 9.72
CA SER A 144 7.08 12.00 10.13
C SER A 144 6.19 11.77 8.91
N TYR A 145 6.12 10.53 8.41
CA TYR A 145 5.50 10.26 7.11
C TYR A 145 4.66 8.97 7.06
N ASN A 146 3.48 9.11 6.48
CA ASN A 146 2.44 8.13 6.13
C ASN A 146 2.76 6.64 6.41
N GLY A 147 2.17 6.09 7.47
CA GLY A 147 2.30 4.67 7.82
C GLY A 147 1.18 4.12 8.71
N LEU A 148 1.13 2.80 8.85
CA LEU A 148 0.22 2.11 9.77
C LEU A 148 1.03 1.64 10.98
N ARG A 149 0.63 2.08 12.18
CA ARG A 149 1.16 1.58 13.45
C ARG A 149 0.13 0.73 14.16
N ILE A 150 0.53 -0.45 14.63
CA ILE A 150 -0.31 -1.38 15.37
C ILE A 150 0.37 -1.69 16.68
N LEU A 151 -0.40 -1.72 17.76
CA LEU A 151 0.08 -2.02 19.10
C LEU A 151 -0.73 -3.19 19.65
N THR A 152 -0.06 -4.29 19.97
CA THR A 152 -0.64 -5.37 20.74
C THR A 152 -0.14 -5.25 22.17
N ILE A 153 -1.04 -4.96 23.11
CA ILE A 153 -0.72 -4.76 24.52
C ILE A 153 -1.15 -6.00 25.29
N GLN A 154 -0.20 -6.64 25.96
CA GLN A 154 -0.41 -7.68 26.96
C GLN A 154 0.14 -7.17 28.29
N SER A 155 -0.26 -7.78 29.40
CA SER A 155 0.12 -7.33 30.75
C SER A 155 1.63 -7.22 30.97
N THR A 156 2.44 -8.00 30.25
CA THR A 156 3.90 -8.07 30.39
C THR A 156 4.67 -7.83 29.09
N ASP A 157 3.99 -7.69 27.96
CA ASP A 157 4.61 -7.48 26.65
C ASP A 157 3.77 -6.53 25.78
N THR A 158 4.42 -5.54 25.20
CA THR A 158 3.81 -4.68 24.19
C THR A 158 4.61 -4.83 22.91
N THR A 159 4.01 -5.43 21.89
CA THR A 159 4.60 -5.52 20.56
C THR A 159 4.02 -4.44 19.67
N GLU A 160 4.90 -3.75 18.94
CA GLU A 160 4.54 -2.72 17.97
C GLU A 160 4.87 -3.19 16.55
N TYR A 161 3.95 -3.01 15.61
CA TYR A 161 4.19 -3.23 14.18
C TYR A 161 4.08 -1.89 13.45
N ARG A 162 5.01 -1.61 12.52
CA ARG A 162 5.02 -0.42 11.68
C ARG A 162 5.09 -0.81 10.21
N CYS A 163 4.10 -0.37 9.43
CA CYS A 163 4.12 -0.44 7.96
C CYS A 163 4.41 0.96 7.41
N GLN A 164 5.35 1.07 6.48
CA GLN A 164 5.78 2.34 5.89
C GLN A 164 5.29 2.48 4.45
N PHE A 165 4.48 3.50 4.13
CA PHE A 165 3.80 3.56 2.84
C PHE A 165 4.65 4.02 1.65
N TYR A 166 5.93 4.34 1.86
CA TYR A 166 6.85 4.65 0.75
C TYR A 166 7.34 3.39 0.03
N GLU A 167 7.29 2.24 0.69
CA GLU A 167 7.59 0.96 0.07
C GLU A 167 6.36 0.36 -0.62
N PRO A 168 6.54 -0.48 -1.67
CA PRO A 168 5.45 -1.19 -2.32
C PRO A 168 4.60 -1.98 -1.32
N LEU A 169 3.33 -1.57 -1.20
CA LEU A 169 2.36 -2.13 -0.26
C LEU A 169 2.75 -2.07 1.22
N GLY A 170 3.60 -1.12 1.63
CA GLY A 170 3.91 -0.96 3.04
C GLY A 170 4.86 -2.01 3.63
N GLN A 171 5.61 -2.72 2.79
CA GLN A 171 6.46 -3.88 3.17
C GLN A 171 7.95 -3.56 2.99
N PRO A 172 8.87 -4.12 3.80
CA PRO A 172 8.59 -5.01 4.93
C PRO A 172 7.94 -4.27 6.10
N ILE A 173 7.25 -5.02 6.96
CA ILE A 173 6.62 -4.50 8.17
C ILE A 173 7.61 -4.66 9.34
N THR A 174 7.98 -3.56 9.99
CA THR A 174 8.89 -3.62 11.13
C THR A 174 8.15 -4.00 12.40
N ARG A 175 8.65 -5.01 13.12
CA ARG A 175 8.13 -5.48 14.41
C ARG A 175 9.11 -5.12 15.53
N TYR A 176 8.59 -4.51 16.60
CA TYR A 176 9.33 -4.13 17.80
C TYR A 176 8.73 -4.85 19.01
N ALA A 177 9.34 -5.97 19.42
CA ALA A 177 8.95 -6.66 20.64
C ALA A 177 9.28 -5.80 21.86
N LYS A 178 8.40 -5.77 22.87
CA LYS A 178 8.53 -4.93 24.07
C LYS A 178 8.80 -3.44 23.78
N ARG A 179 8.43 -2.95 22.59
CA ARG A 179 8.80 -1.62 22.05
C ARG A 179 10.30 -1.31 22.08
N ASN A 180 11.15 -2.34 22.02
CA ASN A 180 12.58 -2.13 21.89
C ASN A 180 12.93 -1.75 20.45
N TYR A 181 13.02 -0.45 20.18
CA TYR A 181 13.35 0.09 18.85
C TYR A 181 14.76 -0.28 18.36
N MET A 182 15.63 -0.72 19.27
CA MET A 182 16.98 -1.19 18.93
C MET A 182 17.03 -2.67 18.51
N ALA A 183 15.92 -3.41 18.70
CA ALA A 183 15.82 -4.83 18.40
C ALA A 183 14.59 -5.11 17.51
N GLY A 184 14.45 -4.30 16.46
CA GLY A 184 13.44 -4.48 15.43
C GLY A 184 13.71 -5.74 14.60
N SER A 185 12.65 -6.34 14.07
CA SER A 185 12.73 -7.40 13.06
C SER A 185 11.78 -7.10 11.91
N SER A 186 12.22 -7.29 10.68
CA SER A 186 11.39 -7.08 9.48
C SER A 186 10.57 -8.33 9.13
N VAL A 187 9.29 -8.11 8.83
CA VAL A 187 8.34 -9.13 8.40
C VAL A 187 7.98 -8.89 6.94
N PHE A 188 8.16 -9.89 6.11
CA PHE A 188 7.85 -9.85 4.69
C PHE A 188 6.75 -10.87 4.36
N ASN A 189 5.51 -10.40 4.24
CA ASN A 189 4.36 -11.28 3.98
C ASN A 189 3.14 -10.49 3.44
N LEU A 190 2.89 -10.57 2.13
CA LEU A 190 1.75 -9.91 1.48
C LEU A 190 0.36 -10.45 1.91
N GLU A 191 0.28 -11.63 2.51
CA GLU A 191 -0.98 -12.10 3.10
C GLU A 191 -1.37 -11.27 4.32
N ALA A 192 -0.41 -10.69 5.03
CA ALA A 192 -0.70 -9.75 6.11
C ALA A 192 -1.43 -8.50 5.56
N ASN A 193 -1.00 -7.97 4.42
CA ASN A 193 -1.65 -6.83 3.79
C ASN A 193 -3.08 -7.19 3.35
N THR A 194 -3.24 -8.33 2.70
CA THR A 194 -4.55 -8.81 2.23
C THR A 194 -5.52 -9.05 3.39
N ALA A 195 -5.04 -9.64 4.51
CA ALA A 195 -5.84 -9.86 5.70
C ALA A 195 -6.26 -8.54 6.38
N ALA A 196 -5.40 -7.52 6.37
CA ALA A 196 -5.71 -6.20 6.93
C ALA A 196 -6.94 -5.55 6.25
N LEU A 197 -7.06 -5.69 4.93
CA LEU A 197 -8.17 -5.13 4.14
C LEU A 197 -9.55 -5.68 4.56
N ALA A 198 -9.62 -6.80 5.29
CA ALA A 198 -10.88 -7.39 5.75
C ALA A 198 -11.55 -6.59 6.89
N PHE A 199 -10.80 -5.69 7.53
CA PHE A 199 -11.27 -4.90 8.68
C PHE A 199 -10.89 -3.41 8.61
N LEU A 200 -9.96 -3.01 7.73
CA LEU A 200 -9.66 -1.60 7.50
C LEU A 200 -10.83 -0.90 6.79
N PRO A 201 -11.08 0.41 7.06
CA PRO A 201 -12.10 1.15 6.34
C PRO A 201 -11.78 1.20 4.84
N LYS A 202 -12.74 0.83 3.98
CA LYS A 202 -12.49 0.61 2.53
C LYS A 202 -11.88 1.82 1.81
N ASN A 203 -12.27 3.03 2.20
CA ASN A 203 -11.82 4.28 1.57
C ASN A 203 -10.68 4.96 2.35
N SER A 204 -10.03 4.22 3.25
CA SER A 204 -8.89 4.75 4.00
C SER A 204 -7.63 4.68 3.14
N MET A 205 -6.73 5.67 3.26
CA MET A 205 -5.43 5.63 2.59
C MET A 205 -4.67 4.34 2.92
N THR A 206 -4.78 3.86 4.16
CA THR A 206 -4.18 2.58 4.56
C THR A 206 -4.68 1.41 3.70
N SER A 207 -5.99 1.35 3.45
CA SER A 207 -6.58 0.33 2.58
C SER A 207 -6.13 0.48 1.13
N GLU A 208 -6.04 1.71 0.63
CA GLU A 208 -5.55 1.99 -0.73
C GLU A 208 -4.10 1.53 -0.91
N VAL A 209 -3.22 1.86 0.05
CA VAL A 209 -1.79 1.51 -0.01
C VAL A 209 -1.57 0.00 0.09
N LEU A 210 -2.28 -0.68 1.00
CA LEU A 210 -2.17 -2.13 1.19
C LEU A 210 -2.88 -2.94 0.10
N SER A 211 -3.74 -2.31 -0.71
CA SER A 211 -4.44 -2.96 -1.82
C SER A 211 -3.48 -3.35 -2.93
N LEU A 212 -3.68 -4.54 -3.50
CA LEU A 212 -2.97 -4.97 -4.70
C LEU A 212 -3.28 -4.10 -5.93
N ASP A 213 -4.33 -3.29 -5.91
CA ASP A 213 -4.55 -2.28 -6.94
C ASP A 213 -3.42 -1.24 -7.01
N ASN A 214 -2.75 -0.95 -5.89
CA ASN A 214 -1.56 -0.10 -5.86
C ASN A 214 -0.40 -0.74 -6.65
N ILE A 215 -0.22 -2.07 -6.55
CA ILE A 215 0.74 -2.80 -7.40
C ILE A 215 0.42 -2.64 -8.89
N LYS A 216 -0.86 -2.72 -9.26
CA LYS A 216 -1.30 -2.55 -10.65
C LYS A 216 -0.97 -1.16 -11.17
N GLU A 217 -1.22 -0.12 -10.39
CA GLU A 217 -0.85 1.26 -10.77
C GLU A 217 0.67 1.43 -10.89
N GLN A 218 1.44 0.92 -9.93
CA GLN A 218 2.91 0.97 -9.96
C GLN A 218 3.49 0.20 -11.16
N TYR A 219 2.90 -0.94 -11.50
CA TYR A 219 3.28 -1.73 -12.67
C TYR A 219 3.08 -0.96 -13.97
N ILE A 220 1.92 -0.29 -14.13
CA ILE A 220 1.65 0.52 -15.32
C ILE A 220 2.70 1.64 -15.45
N LYS A 221 3.01 2.35 -14.37
CA LYS A 221 4.03 3.42 -14.37
C LYS A 221 5.41 2.86 -14.74
N TRP A 222 5.83 1.78 -14.09
CA TRP A 222 7.11 1.12 -14.35
C TRP A 222 7.26 0.61 -15.79
N TYR A 223 6.18 0.11 -16.39
CA TYR A 223 6.17 -0.37 -17.75
C TYR A 223 6.26 0.80 -18.72
N LEU A 224 5.50 1.87 -18.47
CA LEU A 224 5.58 3.10 -19.25
C LEU A 224 7.01 3.64 -19.20
N ASP A 225 7.63 3.85 -18.04
CA ASP A 225 9.01 4.39 -17.91
C ASP A 225 10.11 3.59 -18.67
N ARG A 226 9.81 2.39 -19.19
CA ARG A 226 10.72 1.55 -19.99
C ARG A 226 10.27 1.35 -21.43
N PHE A 227 9.11 1.87 -21.78
CA PHE A 227 8.58 1.93 -23.14
C PHE A 227 9.10 3.20 -23.79
#